data_AF-A0A8T5BCM3-F1
#
_entry.id   AF-A0A8T5BCM3-F1
#
_cell.length_a   1.000
_cell.length_b   1.000
_cell.length_c   1.000
_cell.angle_alpha   90.00
_cell.angle_beta   90.00
_cell.angle_gamma   90.00
#
_symmetry.space_group_name_H-M   'P 1'
#
loop_
_entity.id
_entity.type
_entity.pdbx_description
1 polymer ?
#
loop_
_entity_poly.entity_id
_entity_poly.type
_entity_poly.pdbx_seq_one_letter_code
_entity_poly.pdbx_strand_id
1 'polypeptide(L)'
;MLQITFHTFRHWKATMEYYRTRDILHVKEMLGHKSLNSTLIYTQLINFDEDQYIAKVAHTEEEACRLIEVGFEYVCDFNGHKIFRKPK
;
A
#
# COMPACT_ATOMS: atom_id res chain seq x y z
N MET A 1 -3.62 -23.31 -16.90
CA MET A 1 -2.49 -22.37 -16.75
C MET A 1 -2.99 -20.98 -17.10
N LEU A 2 -2.74 -19.99 -16.24
CA LEU A 2 -3.03 -18.59 -16.56
C LEU A 2 -2.05 -18.13 -17.65
N GLN A 3 -2.55 -17.76 -18.82
CA GLN A 3 -1.72 -17.25 -19.91
C GLN A 3 -1.29 -15.82 -19.58
N ILE A 4 0.01 -15.62 -19.34
CA ILE A 4 0.60 -14.29 -19.18
C ILE A 4 0.80 -13.71 -20.57
N THR A 5 0.20 -12.55 -20.83
CA THR A 5 0.33 -11.83 -22.11
C THR A 5 0.72 -10.37 -21.87
N PHE A 6 1.03 -9.62 -22.93
CA PHE A 6 1.30 -8.18 -22.83
C PHE A 6 0.13 -7.39 -22.20
N HIS A 7 -1.10 -7.87 -22.37
CA HIS A 7 -2.27 -7.29 -21.70
C HIS A 7 -2.15 -7.42 -20.17
N THR A 8 -1.65 -8.54 -19.65
CA THR A 8 -1.42 -8.74 -18.21
C THR A 8 -0.44 -7.70 -17.66
N PHE A 9 0.67 -7.44 -18.36
CA PHE A 9 1.64 -6.42 -17.97
C PHE A 9 1.07 -4.99 -18.04
N ARG A 10 0.31 -4.67 -19.09
CA ARG A 10 -0.38 -3.38 -19.21
C ARG A 10 -1.36 -3.17 -18.06
N HIS A 11 -2.15 -4.19 -17.73
CA HIS A 11 -3.09 -4.13 -16.61
C HIS A 11 -2.35 -3.93 -15.28
N TRP A 12 -1.27 -4.67 -15.03
CA TRP A 12 -0.47 -4.51 -13.81
C TRP A 12 0.11 -3.08 -13.68
N LYS A 13 0.69 -2.55 -14.76
CA LYS A 13 1.25 -1.18 -14.76
C LYS A 13 0.17 -0.12 -14.53
N ALA A 14 -1.00 -0.26 -15.14
CA ALA A 14 -2.14 0.64 -14.93
C ALA A 14 -2.61 0.66 -13.47
N THR A 15 -2.81 -0.53 -12.90
CA THR A 15 -3.23 -0.68 -11.50
C THR A 15 -2.18 -0.12 -10.54
N MET A 16 -0.88 -0.41 -10.75
CA MET A 16 0.18 0.10 -9.87
C MET A 16 0.39 1.61 -9.98
N GLU A 17 0.23 2.19 -11.17
CA GLU A 17 0.32 3.64 -11.35
C GLU A 17 -0.82 4.36 -10.65
N TYR A 18 -2.04 3.82 -10.75
CA TYR A 18 -3.19 4.33 -10.01
C TYR A 18 -2.98 4.21 -8.49
N TYR A 19 -2.40 3.09 -8.02
CA TYR A 19 -2.04 2.93 -6.60
C TYR A 19 -1.09 4.02 -6.10
N ARG A 20 -0.05 4.33 -6.88
CA ARG A 20 0.99 5.28 -6.48
C ARG A 20 0.53 6.74 -6.53
N THR A 21 -0.18 7.10 -7.59
CA THR A 21 -0.52 8.50 -7.86
C THR A 21 -1.90 8.88 -7.31
N ARG A 22 -2.79 7.89 -7.12
CA ARG A 22 -4.23 8.09 -6.84
C ARG A 22 -4.93 8.97 -7.89
N ASP A 23 -4.33 9.15 -9.07
CA ASP A 23 -4.84 10.01 -10.13
C ASP A 23 -5.26 9.16 -11.34
N ILE A 24 -6.57 9.03 -11.55
CA ILE A 24 -7.14 8.28 -12.66
C ILE A 24 -6.99 8.98 -14.01
N LEU A 25 -6.89 10.31 -14.03
CA LEU A 25 -6.66 11.09 -15.25
C LEU A 25 -5.24 10.86 -15.76
N HIS A 26 -4.27 10.83 -14.84
CA HIS A 26 -2.89 10.48 -15.16
C HIS A 26 -2.78 9.07 -15.78
N VAL A 27 -3.46 8.08 -15.20
CA VAL A 27 -3.47 6.71 -15.76
C VAL A 27 -4.17 6.65 -17.11
N LYS A 28 -5.26 7.41 -17.31
CA LYS A 28 -5.94 7.52 -18.60
C LYS A 28 -5.02 8.06 -19.68
N GLU A 29 -4.24 9.10 -19.38
CA GLU A 29 -3.27 9.69 -20.30
C GLU A 29 -2.12 8.71 -20.61
N MET A 30 -1.55 8.08 -19.57
CA MET A 30 -0.48 7.08 -19.71
C MET A 30 -0.90 5.88 -20.59
N LEU A 31 -2.16 5.45 -20.49
CA LEU A 31 -2.69 4.36 -21.30
C LEU A 31 -3.19 4.80 -22.69
N GLY A 32 -3.30 6.11 -22.94
CA GLY A 32 -3.90 6.64 -24.18
C GLY A 32 -5.38 6.31 -24.33
N HIS A 33 -6.11 6.18 -23.21
CA HIS A 33 -7.53 5.85 -23.24
C HIS A 33 -8.37 7.08 -23.61
N LYS A 34 -9.27 6.93 -24.59
CA LYS A 34 -10.21 7.99 -24.99
C LYS A 34 -11.31 8.21 -23.95
N SER A 35 -11.79 7.13 -23.33
CA SER A 35 -12.86 7.14 -22.32
C SER A 35 -12.30 6.88 -20.92
N LEU A 36 -12.90 7.51 -19.90
CA LEU A 36 -12.60 7.19 -18.51
C LEU A 36 -13.16 5.83 -18.09
N ASN A 37 -14.26 5.39 -18.68
CA ASN A 37 -14.93 4.15 -18.31
C ASN A 37 -14.02 2.92 -18.48
N SER A 38 -13.16 2.91 -19.50
CA SER A 38 -12.17 1.84 -19.71
C SER A 38 -11.04 1.85 -18.68
N THR A 39 -10.82 2.97 -18.01
CA THR A 39 -9.75 3.15 -17.02
C THR A 39 -10.27 2.86 -15.61
N LEU A 40 -11.56 3.09 -15.35
CA LEU A 40 -12.21 2.76 -14.07
C LEU A 40 -12.14 1.28 -13.69
N ILE A 41 -11.95 0.37 -14.66
CA ILE A 41 -11.73 -1.05 -14.40
C ILE A 41 -10.52 -1.27 -13.48
N TYR A 42 -9.51 -0.39 -13.52
CA TYR A 42 -8.30 -0.50 -12.68
C TYR A 42 -8.51 -0.01 -11.25
N THR A 43 -9.55 0.77 -10.96
CA THR A 43 -9.80 1.30 -9.61
C THR A 43 -10.42 0.26 -8.69
N GLN A 44 -11.12 -0.73 -9.25
CA GLN A 44 -11.81 -1.79 -8.51
C GLN A 44 -10.87 -2.94 -8.11
N LEU A 45 -9.73 -3.08 -8.78
CA LEU A 45 -8.74 -4.14 -8.53
C LEU A 45 -7.76 -3.80 -7.41
N ILE A 46 -7.73 -2.53 -6.99
CA ILE A 46 -6.96 -2.09 -5.84
C ILE A 46 -7.88 -2.20 -4.64
N ASN A 47 -7.83 -3.34 -3.94
CA ASN A 47 -8.09 -3.26 -2.53
C ASN A 47 -7.02 -2.34 -1.97
N PHE A 48 -7.43 -1.13 -1.62
CA PHE A 48 -6.73 -0.29 -0.68
C PHE A 48 -6.79 -1.00 0.68
N ASP A 49 -6.20 -2.20 0.78
CA ASP A 49 -5.49 -2.59 1.98
C ASP A 49 -4.31 -1.61 2.09
N GLU A 50 -4.65 -0.33 2.29
CA GLU A 50 -3.76 0.64 2.84
C GLU A 50 -3.23 -0.05 4.08
N ASP A 51 -1.95 -0.38 4.02
CA ASP A 51 -1.16 -0.25 5.21
C ASP A 51 -1.63 -1.17 6.34
N GLN A 52 -1.75 -2.48 6.04
CA GLN A 52 -1.80 -3.48 7.10
C GLN A 52 -0.48 -3.38 7.87
N TYR A 53 -0.44 -2.55 8.89
CA TYR A 53 0.65 -2.47 9.83
C TYR A 53 0.30 -3.35 11.02
N ILE A 54 1.28 -4.08 11.54
CA ILE A 54 1.18 -4.66 12.86
C ILE A 54 1.56 -3.54 13.82
N ALA A 55 0.59 -3.07 14.62
CA ALA A 55 0.83 -2.12 15.69
C ALA A 55 1.06 -2.87 17.01
N LYS A 56 2.09 -2.47 17.76
CA LYS A 56 2.38 -2.99 19.10
C LYS A 56 2.69 -1.84 20.05
N VAL A 57 2.25 -1.98 21.29
CA VAL A 57 2.50 -1.03 22.37
C VAL A 57 3.54 -1.62 23.30
N ALA A 58 4.55 -0.83 23.69
CA ALA A 58 5.49 -1.17 24.73
C ALA A 58 5.18 -0.37 25.99
N HIS A 59 5.10 -1.07 27.12
CA HIS A 59 4.91 -0.47 28.43
C HIS A 59 6.23 -0.30 29.19
N THR A 60 7.27 -1.04 28.80
CA THR A 60 8.61 -0.97 29.39
C THR A 60 9.68 -0.72 28.33
N GLU A 61 10.85 -0.24 28.77
CA GLU A 61 12.01 -0.02 27.88
C GLU A 61 12.50 -1.33 27.25
N GLU A 62 12.43 -2.44 27.99
CA GLU A 62 12.80 -3.77 27.51
C GLU A 62 11.92 -4.24 26.35
N GLU A 63 10.61 -3.98 26.41
CA GLU A 63 9.67 -4.29 25.32
C GLU A 63 9.95 -3.41 24.10
N ALA A 64 10.24 -2.13 24.30
CA ALA A 64 10.60 -1.21 23.23
C ALA A 64 11.86 -1.68 22.49
N CYS A 65 12.92 -2.08 23.21
CA CYS A 65 14.13 -2.63 22.61
C CYS A 65 13.86 -3.89 21.78
N ARG A 66 13.05 -4.83 22.31
CA ARG A 66 12.66 -6.04 21.54
C ARG A 66 11.89 -5.71 20.27
N LEU A 67 11.00 -4.71 20.30
CA LEU A 67 10.25 -4.29 19.12
C LEU A 67 11.15 -3.67 18.05
N ILE A 68 12.14 -2.86 18.47
CA ILE A 68 13.14 -2.28 17.58
C ILE A 68 14.02 -3.38 16.95
N GLU A 69 14.48 -4.36 17.72
CA GLU A 69 15.27 -5.49 17.20
C GLU A 69 14.52 -6.33 16.15
N VAL A 70 13.20 -6.44 16.29
CA VAL A 70 12.32 -7.14 15.34
C VAL A 70 12.01 -6.27 14.10
N GLY A 71 12.47 -5.02 14.07
CA GLY A 71 12.31 -4.10 12.95
C GLY A 71 10.96 -3.38 12.94
N PHE A 72 10.37 -3.12 14.11
CA PHE A 72 9.27 -2.17 14.21
C PHE A 72 9.82 -0.74 14.28
N GLU A 73 9.12 0.19 13.63
CA GLU A 73 9.40 1.62 13.68
C GLU A 73 8.62 2.30 14.79
N TYR A 74 9.26 3.24 15.48
CA TYR A 74 8.61 4.09 16.47
C TYR A 74 7.66 5.09 15.79
N VAL A 75 6.46 5.23 16.34
CA VAL A 75 5.43 6.15 15.81
C VAL A 75 5.21 7.33 16.76
N CYS A 76 4.78 7.05 17.99
CA CYS A 76 4.47 8.09 18.97
C CYS A 76 4.40 7.54 20.41
N ASP A 77 4.41 8.46 21.37
CA ASP A 77 4.10 8.19 22.77
C ASP A 77 2.64 8.57 23.05
N PHE A 78 1.89 7.67 23.68
CA PHE A 78 0.50 7.90 24.07
C PHE A 78 0.25 7.35 25.48
N ASN A 79 -0.25 8.18 26.38
CA ASN A 79 -0.50 7.83 27.80
C ASN A 79 0.72 7.21 28.52
N GLY A 80 1.94 7.66 28.20
CA GLY A 80 3.16 7.12 28.80
C GLY A 80 3.63 5.77 28.24
N HIS A 81 2.98 5.28 27.17
CA HIS A 81 3.37 4.07 26.45
C HIS A 81 3.85 4.39 25.05
N LYS A 82 4.81 3.61 24.54
CA LYS A 82 5.41 3.81 23.21
C LYS A 82 4.71 2.93 22.18
N ILE A 83 4.26 3.52 21.08
CA ILE A 83 3.57 2.80 20.00
C ILE A 83 4.54 2.59 18.84
N PHE A 84 4.57 1.35 18.36
CA PHE A 84 5.42 0.89 17.28
C PHE A 84 4.57 0.29 16.15
N ARG A 85 5.01 0.46 14.90
CA ARG A 85 4.39 -0.14 13.72
C ARG A 85 5.40 -0.90 12.89
N LYS A 86 4.96 -1.97 12.23
CA LYS A 86 5.74 -2.68 11.22
C LYS A 86 4.85 -2.96 10.01
N PRO A 87 5.26 -2.63 8.77
CA PRO A 87 4.52 -3.04 7.58
C PRO A 87 4.41 -4.57 7.55
N LYS A 88 3.20 -5.07 7.27
CA LYS A 88 2.94 -6.50 7.18
C LYS A 88 3.58 -7.12 5.95
#